data_AF-A0A552FIA9-F1
#
_entry.id   AF-A0A552FIA9-F1
#
_cell.length_a   1.000
_cell.length_b   1.000
_cell.length_c   1.000
_cell.angle_alpha   90.00
_cell.angle_beta   90.00
_cell.angle_gamma   90.00
#
_symmetry.space_group_name_H-M   'P 1'
#
loop_
_entity.id
_entity.type
_entity.pdbx_description
1 polymer ?
#
loop_
_entity_poly.entity_id
_entity_poly.type
_entity_poly.pdbx_seq_one_letter_code
_entity_poly.pdbx_strand_id
1 'polypeptide(L)'
;MSLVISQEVIKASGLSEDELLKEIVIMLFQQDKISLGKASELLSINQIKFQRMLSERGICIHYDVAEFQEDIKHLKEKGWL
;
A
#
# COMPACT_ATOMS: atom_id res chain seq x y z
N MET A 1 21.49 -8.73 6.89
CA MET A 1 21.98 -7.42 6.43
C MET A 1 20.91 -6.40 6.76
N SER A 2 21.26 -5.28 7.40
CA SER A 2 20.33 -4.19 7.73
C SER A 2 20.50 -3.03 6.75
N LEU A 3 19.40 -2.38 6.40
CA LEU A 3 19.42 -1.07 5.74
C LEU A 3 19.28 -0.01 6.84
N VAL A 4 20.16 0.98 6.86
CA VAL A 4 20.15 2.07 7.84
C VAL A 4 19.88 3.38 7.09
N ILE A 5 18.87 4.12 7.53
CA ILE A 5 18.54 5.45 6.99
C ILE A 5 19.28 6.51 7.82
N SER A 6 19.95 7.44 7.14
CA SER A 6 20.70 8.50 7.84
C SER A 6 19.74 9.56 8.40
N GLN A 7 20.16 10.22 9.49
CA GLN A 7 19.41 11.33 10.08
C GLN A 7 19.26 12.53 9.14
N GLU A 8 20.16 12.68 8.16
CA GLU A 8 20.05 13.69 7.12
C GLU A 8 18.81 13.47 6.24
N VAL A 9 18.53 12.23 5.86
CA VAL A 9 17.35 11.88 5.05
C VAL A 9 16.05 12.13 5.84
N ILE A 10 16.02 11.74 7.11
CA ILE A 10 14.87 11.97 8.00
C ILE A 10 14.59 13.48 8.09
N LYS A 11 15.63 14.28 8.40
CA LYS A 11 15.51 15.75 8.47
C LYS A 11 15.08 16.38 7.14
N ALA A 12 15.64 15.92 6.02
CA ALA A 12 15.30 16.44 4.69
C ALA A 12 13.85 16.14 4.30
N SER A 13 13.28 15.02 4.77
CA SER A 13 11.88 14.66 4.52
C SER A 13 10.88 15.50 5.31
N GLY A 14 11.29 16.11 6.42
CA GLY A 14 10.39 16.79 7.36
C GLY A 14 9.48 15.84 8.17
N LEU A 15 9.70 14.52 8.06
CA LEU A 15 8.96 13.49 8.76
C LEU A 15 9.71 13.01 10.01
N SER A 16 8.97 12.50 10.99
CA SER A 16 9.54 11.63 12.03
C SER A 16 9.98 10.27 11.45
N GLU A 17 10.78 9.53 12.22
CA GLU A 17 11.24 8.18 11.82
C GLU A 17 10.06 7.24 11.54
N ASP A 18 9.04 7.26 12.40
CA ASP A 18 7.83 6.44 12.26
C ASP A 18 6.99 6.84 11.05
N GLU A 19 6.90 8.14 10.75
CA GLU A 19 6.21 8.64 9.56
C GLU A 19 6.95 8.23 8.29
N LEU A 20 8.27 8.37 8.26
CA LEU A 20 9.08 7.95 7.11
C LEU A 20 8.97 6.44 6.87
N LEU A 21 9.05 5.62 7.93
CA LEU A 21 8.83 4.18 7.82
C LEU A 21 7.45 3.86 7.25
N LYS A 22 6.42 4.56 7.71
CA LYS A 22 5.04 4.41 7.21
C LYS A 22 4.93 4.75 5.73
N GLU A 23 5.54 5.84 5.27
CA GLU A 23 5.57 6.19 3.85
C GLU A 23 6.28 5.13 3.01
N ILE A 24 7.41 4.59 3.49
CA ILE A 24 8.15 3.53 2.79
C ILE A 24 7.29 2.25 2.67
N VAL A 25 6.63 1.84 3.76
CA VAL A 25 5.77 0.65 3.75
C VAL A 25 4.57 0.84 2.82
N ILE A 26 3.92 2.01 2.84
CA ILE A 26 2.81 2.31 1.93
C ILE A 26 3.28 2.29 0.48
N MET A 27 4.42 2.92 0.17
CA MET A 27 5.00 2.92 -1.18
C MET A 27 5.27 1.50 -1.67
N LEU A 28 5.87 0.64 -0.83
CA LEU A 28 6.14 -0.76 -1.20
C LEU A 28 4.86 -1.56 -1.42
N PHE A 29 3.81 -1.28 -0.64
CA PHE A 29 2.49 -1.90 -0.83
C PHE A 29 1.86 -1.45 -2.16
N GLN A 30 1.85 -0.15 -2.46
CA GLN A 30 1.30 0.39 -3.71
C GLN A 30 2.03 -0.07 -4.96
N GLN A 31 3.30 -0.48 -4.84
CA GLN A 31 4.10 -1.03 -5.93
C GLN A 31 4.01 -2.57 -6.04
N ASP A 32 3.05 -3.18 -5.33
CA ASP A 32 2.84 -4.63 -5.23
C ASP A 32 4.10 -5.41 -4.81
N LYS A 33 5.00 -4.78 -4.04
CA LYS A 33 6.24 -5.41 -3.55
C LYS A 33 6.04 -6.16 -2.26
N ILE A 34 5.03 -5.78 -1.47
CA ILE A 34 4.66 -6.43 -0.23
C ILE A 34 3.14 -6.56 -0.13
N SER A 35 2.68 -7.66 0.47
CA SER A 35 1.25 -7.89 0.69
C SER A 35 0.68 -7.02 1.82
N LEU A 36 -0.64 -6.90 1.88
CA LEU A 36 -1.36 -6.26 2.99
C LEU A 36 -0.92 -6.79 4.35
N GLY A 37 -0.78 -8.13 4.47
CA GLY A 37 -0.32 -8.79 5.68
C GLY A 37 1.08 -8.34 6.08
N LYS A 38 2.03 -8.35 5.14
CA LYS A 38 3.41 -7.93 5.40
C LYS A 38 3.50 -6.45 5.74
N ALA A 39 2.75 -5.59 5.06
CA ALA A 39 2.72 -4.16 5.35
C ALA A 39 2.19 -3.86 6.76
N SER A 40 1.11 -4.54 7.18
CA SER A 40 0.57 -4.41 8.53
C SER A 40 1.54 -4.91 9.61
N GLU A 41 2.26 -6.01 9.34
CA GLU A 41 3.29 -6.57 10.21
C GLU A 41 4.47 -5.59 10.39
N LEU A 42 4.98 -4.99 9.31
CA LEU A 42 6.09 -4.03 9.36
C LEU A 42 5.76 -2.78 10.16
N LEU A 43 4.49 -2.36 10.17
CA LEU A 43 4.01 -1.22 10.96
C LEU A 43 3.50 -1.63 12.35
N SER A 44 3.58 -2.91 12.72
CA SER A 44 3.11 -3.45 14.00
C SER A 44 1.64 -3.10 14.30
N ILE A 45 0.80 -3.10 13.26
CA ILE A 45 -0.64 -2.88 13.35
C ILE A 45 -1.40 -4.05 12.74
N ASN A 46 -2.67 -4.21 13.10
CA ASN A 46 -3.52 -5.20 12.43
C ASN A 46 -3.88 -4.75 11.00
N GLN A 47 -4.28 -5.71 10.16
CA GLN A 47 -4.63 -5.45 8.76
C GLN A 47 -5.77 -4.43 8.61
N ILE A 48 -6.78 -4.44 9.49
CA ILE A 48 -7.90 -3.50 9.44
C ILE A 48 -7.42 -2.04 9.65
N LYS A 49 -6.50 -1.82 10.59
CA LYS A 49 -5.91 -0.49 10.82
C LYS A 49 -5.11 -0.03 9.60
N PHE A 50 -4.37 -0.93 8.97
CA PHE A 50 -3.63 -0.59 7.75
C PHE A 50 -4.58 -0.29 6.58
N GLN A 51 -5.63 -1.09 6.38
CA GLN A 51 -6.68 -0.80 5.40
C GLN A 51 -7.35 0.56 5.61
N ARG A 52 -7.64 0.93 6.87
CA ARG A 52 -8.18 2.25 7.19
C ARG A 52 -7.21 3.37 6.82
N MET A 53 -5.91 3.19 7.10
CA MET A 53 -4.86 4.13 6.72
C MET A 53 -4.76 4.31 5.20
N LEU A 54 -4.90 3.23 4.43
CA LEU A 54 -4.94 3.30 2.96
C LEU A 54 -6.19 4.05 2.49
N SER A 55 -7.35 3.76 3.09
CA SER A 55 -8.62 4.41 2.76
C SER A 55 -8.62 5.91 3.03
N GLU A 56 -8.05 6.36 4.16
CA GLU A 56 -7.87 7.79 4.49
C GLU A 56 -7.04 8.54 3.45
N ARG A 57 -6.20 7.82 2.69
CA ARG A 57 -5.35 8.35 1.61
C ARG A 57 -5.92 8.12 0.21
N GLY A 58 -7.11 7.52 0.09
CA GLY A 58 -7.71 7.16 -1.20
C GLY A 58 -6.97 6.04 -1.95
N ILE A 59 -6.18 5.22 -1.25
CA ILE A 59 -5.44 4.10 -1.84
C ILE A 59 -6.33 2.86 -1.85
N CYS A 60 -6.59 2.31 -3.04
CA CYS A 60 -7.40 1.10 -3.19
C CYS A 60 -6.61 -0.15 -2.75
N ILE A 61 -7.28 -1.10 -2.11
CA ILE A 61 -6.61 -2.20 -1.40
C ILE A 61 -6.20 -3.36 -2.31
N HIS A 62 -7.03 -3.79 -3.26
CA HIS A 62 -6.74 -4.94 -4.15
C HIS A 62 -7.76 -5.12 -5.29
N TYR A 63 -8.40 -4.02 -5.70
CA TYR A 63 -9.26 -4.05 -6.87
C TYR A 63 -9.33 -2.66 -7.44
N ASP A 64 -8.40 -2.37 -8.34
CA ASP A 64 -8.38 -1.06 -8.97
C ASP A 64 -9.43 -0.98 -10.10
N VAL A 65 -9.60 0.23 -10.64
CA VAL A 65 -10.59 0.46 -11.70
C VAL A 65 -10.22 -0.30 -12.98
N ALA A 66 -8.94 -0.57 -13.22
CA ALA A 66 -8.50 -1.28 -14.41
C ALA A 66 -8.84 -2.77 -14.32
N GLU A 67 -8.57 -3.42 -13.19
CA GLU A 67 -8.96 -4.79 -12.92
C GLU A 67 -10.48 -4.97 -13.00
N PHE A 68 -11.26 -4.01 -12.45
CA PHE A 68 -12.71 -4.00 -12.61
C PHE A 68 -13.15 -3.93 -14.08
N GLN A 69 -12.51 -3.07 -14.87
CA GLN A 69 -12.84 -2.94 -16.29
C GLN A 69 -12.49 -4.19 -17.09
N GLU A 70 -11.39 -4.87 -16.76
CA GLU A 70 -11.03 -6.17 -17.34
C GLU A 70 -12.08 -7.24 -17.02
N ASP A 71 -12.53 -7.33 -15.77
CA ASP A 71 -13.58 -8.27 -15.39
C ASP A 71 -14.90 -7.99 -16.13
N ILE A 72 -15.32 -6.73 -16.22
CA ILE A 72 -16.53 -6.36 -16.99
C ILE A 72 -16.38 -6.75 -18.47
N LYS A 73 -15.20 -6.55 -19.06
CA LYS A 73 -14.92 -6.96 -20.43
C LYS A 73 -15.02 -8.48 -20.56
N HIS A 74 -14.40 -9.23 -19.66
CA HIS A 74 -14.46 -10.70 -19.65
C HIS A 74 -15.89 -11.23 -19.49
N LEU A 75 -16.71 -10.59 -18.65
CA LEU A 75 -18.11 -10.95 -18.45
C LEU A 75 -18.94 -10.73 -19.73
N LYS A 76 -18.75 -9.59 -20.42
CA LYS A 76 -19.41 -9.30 -21.70
C LYS A 76 -19.00 -10.28 -22.80
N GLU A 77 -17.71 -10.61 -22.90
CA GLU A 77 -17.21 -11.57 -23.90
C GLU A 77 -17.78 -12.98 -23.70
N LYS A 78 -18.05 -13.37 -22.44
CA LYS A 78 -18.72 -14.63 -22.11
C LYS A 78 -20.24 -14.59 -22.24
N GLY A 79 -20.84 -13.42 -22.51
CA GLY A 79 -22.29 -13.24 -22.56
C GLY A 79 -22.97 -13.39 -21.19
N TRP A 80 -22.23 -13.17 -20.11
CA TRP A 80 -22.78 -13.19 -18.74
C TRP A 80 -23.29 -11.82 -18.30
N LEU A 81 -23.10 -10.79 -19.14
CA LEU A 81 -23.50 -9.40 -18.93
C LEU A 81 -24.00 -8.77 -20.23
#